data_AF-X1QDP8-F1
#
_entry.id   AF-X1QDP8-F1
#
_cell.length_a   1.000
_cell.length_b   1.000
_cell.length_c   1.000
_cell.angle_alpha   90.00
_cell.angle_beta   90.00
_cell.angle_gamma   90.00
#
_symmetry.space_group_name_H-M   'P 1'
#
loop_
_entity.id
_entity.type
_entity.pdbx_description
1 polymer ?
#
loop_
_entity_poly.entity_id
_entity_poly.type
_entity_poly.pdbx_seq_one_letter_code
_entity_poly.pdbx_strand_id
1 'polypeptide(L)' 'MLGKLAKWLKILGFDTLYFSKIEDSALLDLAQKEGRVILSRDNGLIEKSREIKTLFIESEDWN' A
#
# COMPACT_ATOMS: atom_id res chain seq x y z
N MET A 1 1.32 -7.38 -9.29
CA MET A 1 1.85 -7.22 -7.92
C MET A 1 2.53 -5.86 -7.78
N LEU A 2 2.25 -5.12 -6.71
CA LEU A 2 2.68 -3.72 -6.52
C LEU A 2 4.20 -3.53 -6.31
N GLY A 3 5.01 -4.60 -6.41
CA GLY A 3 6.45 -4.53 -6.21
C GLY A 3 7.17 -3.59 -7.18
N LYS A 4 6.75 -3.51 -8.45
CA LYS A 4 7.33 -2.57 -9.42
C LYS A 4 7.03 -1.12 -9.04
N LEU A 5 5.79 -0.84 -8.62
CA LEU A 5 5.41 0.49 -8.12
C LEU A 5 6.22 0.87 -6.87
N ALA A 6 6.31 -0.04 -5.89
CA ALA A 6 7.07 0.20 -4.67
C ALA A 6 8.56 0.48 -4.95
N LYS A 7 9.16 -0.21 -5.94
CA LYS A 7 10.53 0.07 -6.37
C LYS A 7 10.66 1.50 -6.90
N TRP A 8 9.74 1.95 -7.74
CA TRP A 8 9.78 3.31 -8.31
C TRP A 8 9.55 4.39 -7.25
N LEU A 9 8.62 4.18 -6.32
CA LEU A 9 8.41 5.11 -5.20
C LEU A 9 9.69 5.30 -4.37
N LYS A 10 10.41 4.20 -4.07
CA LYS A 10 11.71 4.27 -3.38
C LYS A 10 12.76 5.03 -4.19
N ILE A 11 12.85 4.78 -5.51
CA ILE A 11 13.80 5.48 -6.40
C ILE A 11 13.52 6.99 -6.43
N LEU A 12 12.24 7.38 -6.43
CA LEU A 12 11.81 8.78 -6.42
C LEU A 12 11.93 9.44 -5.04
N GLY A 13 12.40 8.72 -4.01
CA GLY A 13 12.67 9.27 -2.68
C GLY A 13 11.49 9.24 -1.71
N PHE A 14 10.40 8.55 -2.04
CA PHE A 14 9.28 8.38 -1.11
C PHE A 14 9.62 7.34 -0.04
N ASP A 15 9.32 7.65 1.23
CA ASP A 15 9.38 6.66 2.31
C ASP A 15 8.34 5.56 2.09
N THR A 16 8.81 4.42 1.59
CA THR A 16 7.95 3.36 1.08
C THR A 16 8.31 2.02 1.71
N LEU A 17 7.35 1.40 2.38
CA LEU A 17 7.43 0.01 2.82
C LEU A 17 6.69 -0.89 1.83
N TYR A 18 7.23 -2.09 1.60
CA TYR A 18 6.59 -3.11 0.76
C TYR A 18 6.78 -4.48 1.41
N PHE A 19 5.68 -5.20 1.56
CA PHE A 19 5.66 -6.53 2.12
C PHE A 19 5.07 -7.49 1.07
N SER A 20 5.83 -8.52 0.69
CA SER A 20 5.34 -9.59 -0.18
C SER A 20 4.37 -10.52 0.56
N LYS A 21 4.47 -10.57 1.89
CA LYS A 21 3.57 -11.27 2.81
C LYS A 21 3.48 -10.46 4.10
N ILE A 22 2.26 -10.10 4.49
CA ILE A 22 1.92 -9.46 5.76
C ILE A 22 0.43 -9.72 6.01
N GLU A 23 0.04 -9.91 7.26
CA GLU A 23 -1.37 -10.00 7.62
C GLU A 23 -2.03 -8.62 7.52
N ASP A 24 -3.29 -8.56 7.06
CA ASP A 24 -4.04 -7.31 6.91
C ASP A 24 -4.03 -6.49 8.19
N SER A 25 -4.26 -7.10 9.35
CA SER A 25 -4.28 -6.41 10.65
C SER A 25 -2.95 -5.74 10.95
N ALA A 26 -1.83 -6.43 10.75
CA ALA A 26 -0.51 -5.89 10.99
C ALA A 26 -0.18 -4.73 10.02
N LEU A 27 -0.63 -4.82 8.77
CA LEU A 27 -0.48 -3.74 7.80
C LEU A 27 -1.29 -2.50 8.19
N LEU A 28 -2.54 -2.69 8.62
CA LEU A 28 -3.42 -1.60 9.08
C LEU A 28 -2.87 -0.94 10.35
N ASP A 29 -2.45 -1.73 11.34
CA ASP A 29 -1.86 -1.24 12.59
C ASP A 29 -0.60 -0.41 12.33
N LEU A 30 0.28 -0.89 11.44
CA LEU A 30 1.48 -0.16 11.03
C LEU A 30 1.12 1.16 10.34
N ALA A 31 0.19 1.12 9.39
CA ALA A 31 -0.22 2.31 8.66
C ALA A 31 -0.86 3.37 9.58
N GLN A 32 -1.68 2.94 10.53
CA GLN A 32 -2.29 3.82 11.52
C GLN A 32 -1.23 4.44 12.44
N LYS A 33 -0.35 3.61 13.01
CA LYS A 33 0.69 4.03 13.96
C LYS A 33 1.67 5.02 13.35
N GLU A 34 2.03 4.83 12.09
CA GLU A 34 3.04 5.64 11.39
C GLU A 34 2.42 6.70 10.46
N GLY A 35 1.09 6.81 10.41
CA GLY A 35 0.40 7.76 9.54
C GLY A 35 0.65 7.52 8.04
N ARG A 36 0.82 6.26 7.62
CA ARG A 36 1.14 5.90 6.23
C ARG A 36 -0.11 5.83 5.35
N VAL A 37 0.12 5.95 4.04
CA VAL A 37 -0.91 5.71 3.02
C VAL A 37 -0.78 4.26 2.52
N ILE A 38 -1.88 3.51 2.50
CA ILE A 38 -1.91 2.17 1.93
C ILE A 38 -2.21 2.25 0.43
N LEU A 39 -1.35 1.63 -0.38
CA LEU A 39 -1.60 1.37 -1.79
C LEU A 39 -2.01 -0.10 -1.94
N SER A 40 -3.19 -0.36 -2.49
CA SER A 40 -3.69 -1.73 -2.67
C SER A 40 -4.47 -1.88 -3.97
N ARG A 41 -4.51 -3.11 -4.49
CA ARG A 41 -5.44 -3.54 -5.55
C ARG A 41 -6.54 -4.47 -5.04
N ASP A 42 -6.52 -4.72 -3.73
CA ASP A 42 -7.50 -5.56 -3.05
C ASP A 42 -8.59 -4.65 -2.44
N ASN A 43 -9.79 -4.72 -3.00
CA ASN A 43 -10.95 -3.97 -2.52
C ASN A 43 -11.30 -4.34 -1.07
N GLY A 44 -11.11 -5.60 -0.66
CA GLY A 44 -11.41 -6.03 0.71
C GLY A 44 -10.51 -5.35 1.74
N LEU A 45 -9.23 -5.14 1.41
CA LEU A 45 -8.32 -4.38 2.29
C LEU A 45 -8.71 -2.89 2.35
N ILE A 46 -9.06 -2.29 1.21
CA ILE A 46 -9.49 -0.89 1.15
C ILE A 46 -10.74 -0.65 2.01
N GLU A 47 -11.73 -1.55 1.93
CA GLU A 47 -12.95 -1.46 2.73
C GLU A 47 -12.71 -1.56 4.24
N LYS A 48 -11.71 -2.34 4.66
CA LYS A 48 -11.27 -2.45 6.07
C LYS A 48 -10.51 -1.23 6.56
N SER A 49 -9.96 -0.41 5.66
CA SER A 49 -9.05 0.70 5.96
C SER A 49 -9.77 2.02 6.25
N ARG A 50 -10.96 2.01 6.87
CA ARG A 50 -11.86 3.19 6.94
C ARG A 50 -11.24 4.45 7.55
N GLU A 51 -10.31 4.29 8.49
CA GLU A 51 -9.64 5.41 9.18
C GLU A 51 -8.21 5.69 8.65
N ILE A 52 -7.75 4.88 7.70
CA ILE A 52 -6.41 4.97 7.12
C ILE A 52 -6.53 5.57 5.72
N LYS A 53 -5.62 6.48 5.36
CA LYS A 53 -5.56 6.99 4.00
C LYS A 53 -5.20 5.85 3.05
N THR A 54 -6.06 5.61 2.07
CA THR A 54 -5.83 4.54 1.09
C THR A 54 -5.99 5.06 -0.33
N LEU A 55 -5.26 4.41 -1.25
CA LEU A 55 -5.40 4.61 -2.69
C LEU A 55 -5.50 3.25 -3.36
N PHE A 56 -6.60 3.04 -4.08
CA PHE A 56 -6.76 1.88 -4.92
C PHE A 56 -5.94 2.05 -6.20
N ILE A 57 -5.17 1.03 -6.56
CA ILE A 57 -4.37 1.03 -7.78
C ILE A 57 -5.10 0.19 -8.83
N GLU A 58 -5.70 0.86 -9.81
CA GLU A 58 -6.59 0.22 -10.79
C GLU A 58 -5.86 -0.73 -11.75
N SER A 59 -4.62 -0.40 -12.12
CA SER A 59 -3.86 -1.14 -13.13
C SER A 59 -2.36 -1.19 -12.81
N GLU A 60 -1.69 -2.18 -13.40
CA GLU A 60 -0.23 -2.27 -13.47
C GLU A 60 0.24 -2.25 -14.93
N ASP A 61 -0.54 -1.65 -15.83
CA ASP A 61 -0.05 -1.34 -17.16
C ASP A 61 0.93 -0.17 -17.10
N TRP A 62 2.10 -0.35 -17.73
CA TRP A 62 3.18 0.63 -17.78
C TRP A 62 3.54 1.00 -19.22
N ASN A 63 2.75 0.55 -20.20
CA ASN A 63 2.97 0.81 -21.62
C ASN A 63 2.30 2.10 -22.09
#